data_AF-A0A7L4MS00-F1
#
_entry.id   AF-A0A7L4MS00-F1
#
_cell.length_a   1.000
_cell.length_b   1.000
_cell.length_c   1.000
_cell.angle_alpha   90.00
_cell.angle_beta   90.00
_cell.angle_gamma   90.00
#
_symmetry.space_group_name_H-M   'P 1'
#
loop_
_entity.id
_entity.type
_entity.pdbx_description
1 polymer ?
#
loop_
_entity_poly.entity_id
_entity_poly.type
_entity_poly.pdbx_seq_one_letter_code
_entity_poly.pdbx_strand_id
1 'polypeptide(L)' 'RNGEKLGIICEDNKYEFRLQEIRDMKEILIIKLGDEILVECNFQTLDRSGVTFVSLFFYLQILHYF' A
#
# COMPACT_ATOMS: atom_id res chain seq x y z
N ARG A 1 -12.88 -5.07 8.93
CA ARG A 1 -13.38 -5.77 10.14
C ARG A 1 -14.68 -6.44 9.80
N ASN A 2 -14.75 -7.77 9.90
CA ASN A 2 -15.97 -8.53 9.55
C ASN A 2 -16.52 -8.19 8.14
N GLY A 3 -15.62 -7.99 7.16
CA GLY A 3 -15.99 -7.59 5.80
C GLY A 3 -16.32 -6.10 5.59
N GLU A 4 -16.42 -5.30 6.66
CA GLU A 4 -16.63 -3.84 6.54
C GLU A 4 -15.32 -3.06 6.54
N LYS A 5 -15.25 -2.05 5.67
CA LYS A 5 -14.13 -1.09 5.60
C LYS A 5 -14.31 -0.04 6.70
N LEU A 6 -13.38 -0.03 7.65
CA LEU A 6 -13.40 0.93 8.77
C LEU A 6 -12.88 2.32 8.39
N GLY A 7 -11.96 2.39 7.43
CA GLY A 7 -11.29 3.63 7.06
C GLY A 7 -10.16 3.38 6.07
N ILE A 8 -9.40 4.43 5.78
CA ILE A 8 -8.20 4.40 4.95
C ILE A 8 -7.02 4.79 5.84
N ILE A 9 -6.01 3.93 5.92
CA ILE A 9 -4.79 4.19 6.71
C ILE A 9 -3.91 5.22 5.98
N CYS A 10 -3.65 4.96 4.69
CA CYS A 10 -2.91 5.84 3.81
C CYS A 10 -3.42 5.66 2.38
N GLU A 11 -3.43 6.74 1.60
CA GLU A 11 -3.73 6.73 0.17
C GLU A 11 -2.79 7.72 -0.53
N ASP A 12 -2.15 7.25 -1.60
CA ASP A 12 -1.33 8.10 -2.47
C ASP A 12 -1.65 7.81 -3.95
N ASN A 13 -2.58 8.58 -4.49
CA ASN A 13 -3.00 8.48 -5.89
C ASN A 13 -1.96 9.07 -6.87
N LYS A 14 -0.88 9.67 -6.36
CA LYS A 14 0.22 10.23 -7.15
C LYS A 14 1.58 9.68 -6.69
N TYR A 15 1.57 8.45 -6.18
CA TYR A 15 2.77 7.79 -5.69
C TYR A 15 3.87 7.80 -6.77
N GLU A 16 5.04 8.32 -6.40
CA GLU A 16 6.22 8.32 -7.25
C GLU A 16 7.27 7.39 -6.64
N PHE A 17 7.64 6.33 -7.37
CA PHE A 17 8.56 5.29 -6.86
C PHE A 17 9.92 5.82 -6.35
N ARG A 18 10.37 6.97 -6.90
CA ARG A 18 11.64 7.62 -6.52
C ARG A 18 11.56 8.38 -5.20
N LEU A 19 10.35 8.67 -4.69
CA LEU A 19 10.14 9.37 -3.44
C LEU A 19 9.47 8.42 -2.44
N GLN A 20 10.28 7.95 -1.49
CA GLN A 20 9.81 7.08 -0.41
C GLN A 20 10.07 7.79 0.92
N GLU A 21 9.01 8.08 1.65
CA GLU A 21 9.08 8.84 2.89
C GLU A 21 8.06 8.32 3.89
N ILE A 22 8.29 8.60 5.17
CA ILE A 22 7.32 8.36 6.23
C ILE A 22 6.44 9.61 6.33
N ARG A 23 5.12 9.43 6.33
CA ARG A 23 4.16 10.53 6.45
C ARG A 23 3.28 10.33 7.67
N ASP A 24 2.96 11.43 8.33
CA ASP A 24 1.96 11.42 9.40
C ASP A 24 0.58 11.10 8.82
N MET A 25 -0.17 10.26 9.54
CA MET A 25 -1.56 9.96 9.19
C MET A 25 -2.46 11.16 9.48
N LYS A 26 -3.38 11.45 8.57
CA LYS A 26 -4.36 12.55 8.74
C LYS A 26 -5.31 12.30 9.91
N GLU A 27 -5.66 11.03 10.13
CA GLU A 27 -6.59 10.60 11.16
C GLU A 27 -6.03 9.38 11.89
N ILE A 28 -6.32 9.29 13.19
CA ILE A 28 -5.92 8.13 13.99
C ILE A 28 -6.93 7.01 13.76
N LEU A 29 -6.48 5.90 13.20
CA LEU A 29 -7.28 4.68 13.04
C LEU A 29 -6.86 3.64 14.09
N ILE A 30 -7.83 3.17 14.90
CA ILE A 30 -7.57 2.14 15.91
C ILE A 30 -7.77 0.75 15.31
N ILE A 31 -6.67 0.05 15.10
CA ILE A 31 -6.64 -1.35 14.65
C ILE A 31 -6.70 -2.26 15.88
N LYS A 32 -7.62 -3.23 15.87
CA LYS A 32 -7.80 -4.22 16.93
C LYS A 32 -7.37 -5.60 16.45
N LEU A 33 -7.07 -6.50 17.38
CA LEU A 33 -6.88 -7.92 17.09
C LEU A 33 -8.10 -8.49 16.35
N GLY A 34 -7.84 -9.21 15.26
CA GLY A 34 -8.88 -9.74 14.36
C GLY A 34 -9.30 -8.78 13.25
N ASP A 35 -8.77 -7.55 13.21
CA ASP A 35 -8.93 -6.69 12.03
C ASP A 35 -8.05 -7.15 10.87
N GLU A 36 -8.56 -6.91 9.67
CA GLU A 36 -7.86 -7.17 8.42
C GLU A 36 -7.36 -5.84 7.85
N ILE A 37 -6.11 -5.85 7.42
CA ILE A 37 -5.47 -4.74 6.72
C ILE A 37 -5.41 -5.10 5.24
N LEU A 38 -5.93 -4.23 4.38
CA LEU A 38 -5.91 -4.40 2.93
C LEU A 38 -4.97 -3.36 2.32
N VAL A 39 -4.10 -3.83 1.42
CA VAL A 39 -3.20 -2.98 0.62
C VAL A 39 -3.50 -3.22 -0.84
N GLU A 40 -3.75 -2.14 -1.58
CA GLU A 40 -3.96 -2.16 -3.02
C GLU A 40 -2.89 -1.30 -3.70
N CYS A 41 -2.37 -1.76 -4.84
CA CYS A 41 -1.36 -1.06 -5.62
C CYS A 41 -1.76 -1.07 -7.09
N ASN A 42 -1.75 0.10 -7.72
CA ASN A 42 -2.04 0.26 -9.13
C ASN A 42 -0.75 0.43 -9.91
N PHE A 43 -0.57 -0.39 -10.95
CA PHE A 43 0.63 -0.40 -11.79
C PHE A 43 0.31 -0.03 -13.23
N GLN A 44 1.21 0.72 -13.87
CA GLN A 44 1.17 0.98 -15.30
C GLN A 44 2.33 0.28 -15.99
N THR A 45 2.03 -0.49 -17.05
CA THR A 45 3.02 -1.27 -17.81
C THR A 45 3.02 -0.92 -19.30
N LEU A 46 2.43 0.21 -19.69
CA LEU A 46 2.34 0.65 -21.09
C LEU A 46 3.71 0.83 -21.78
N ASP A 47 4.75 1.09 -20.99
CA ASP A 47 6.15 1.25 -21.42
C ASP A 47 6.95 -0.06 -21.38
N ARG A 48 6.33 -1.18 -21.02
CA ARG A 48 6.98 -2.50 -20.91
C ARG A 48 6.63 -3.36 -22.12
N SER A 49 7.65 -3.99 -22.70
CA SER A 49 7.49 -4.91 -23.83
C SER A 49 7.19 -6.36 -23.43
N GLY A 50 7.09 -6.65 -22.13
CA GLY A 50 6.91 -8.00 -21.60
C GLY A 50 6.21 -8.02 -20.25
N VAL A 51 5.88 -9.23 -19.77
CA VAL A 51 5.22 -9.43 -18.49
C VAL A 51 6.16 -8.99 -17.36
N THR A 52 5.63 -8.20 -16.43
CA THR A 52 6.34 -7.77 -15.23
C THR A 52 5.94 -8.69 -14.07
N PHE A 53 6.93 -9.28 -13.40
CA PHE A 53 6.72 -10.11 -12.22
C PHE A 53 7.08 -9.32 -10.97
N VAL A 54 6.33 -9.56 -9.89
CA VAL A 54 6.63 -8.98 -8.58
C VAL A 54 7.90 -9.62 -8.04
N SER A 55 8.82 -8.81 -7.52
CA SER A 55 10.08 -9.26 -6.91
C SER A 55 10.08 -9.03 -5.41
N LEU A 56 11.05 -9.64 -4.71
CA LEU A 56 11.24 -9.52 -3.26
C LEU A 56 11.33 -8.06 -2.79
N PHE A 57 11.90 -7.18 -3.62
CA PHE A 57 12.05 -5.77 -3.29
C PHE A 57 10.70 -5.09 -3.03
N PHE A 58 9.70 -5.40 -3.84
CA PHE A 58 8.36 -4.84 -3.69
C PHE A 58 7.66 -5.35 -2.42
N TYR A 59 7.87 -6.62 -2.07
CA TYR A 59 7.29 -7.24 -0.89
C TYR A 59 7.82 -6.62 0.42
N LEU A 60 9.14 -6.38 0.47
CA LEU A 60 9.77 -5.73 1.62
C LEU A 60 9.27 -4.30 1.79
N GLN A 61 8.99 -3.60 0.70
CA GLN A 61 8.48 -2.24 0.77
C GLN A 61 7.08 -2.18 1.39
N ILE A 62 6.18 -3.13 1.09
CA ILE A 62 4.87 -3.18 1.75
C ILE A 62 5.00 -3.48 3.25
N LEU A 63 5.89 -4.40 3.63
CA LEU A 63 6.10 -4.79 5.03
C LEU A 63 6.80 -3.72 5.87
N HIS A 64 7.69 -2.90 5.29
CA HIS A 64 8.45 -1.92 6.07
C HIS A 64 7.61 -0.70 6.51
N TYR A 65 6.43 -0.53 5.92
CA TYR A 65 5.48 0.54 6.24
C TYR A 65 4.29 0.06 7.09
N PHE A 66 4.27 -1.21 7.51
CA PHE A 66 3.31 -1.79 8.46
C PHE A 66 4.03 -2.35 9.70
#